data_AF-A0AAX2AHM5-F1
#
_entry.id   AF-A0AAX2AHM5-F1
#
_cell.length_a   1.000
_cell.length_b   1.000
_cell.length_c   1.000
_cell.angle_alpha   90.00
_cell.angle_beta   90.00
_cell.angle_gamma   90.00
#
_symmetry.space_group_name_H-M   'P 1'
#
loop_
_entity.id
_entity.type
_entity.pdbx_description
1 polymer ?
#
loop_
_entity_poly.entity_id
_entity_poly.type
_entity_poly.pdbx_seq_one_letter_code
_entity_poly.pdbx_strand_id
1 'polypeptide(L)'
;MKKQSSLVKNSFTLFETLLSLTLLAIVISLVYKLTYYDSFTTLFETLNNIENSFTLKKYDKNFTIKEENLEVITNNSSKTISVKKVIYKDKNILLYKYEPK
;
A
#
# COMPACT_ATOMS: atom_id res chain seq x y z
N MET A 1 -53.23 -12.24 -32.34
CA MET A 1 -51.86 -12.00 -32.84
C MET A 1 -50.99 -11.05 -31.99
N LYS A 2 -51.49 -10.32 -30.97
CA LYS A 2 -50.64 -9.41 -30.16
C LYS A 2 -49.68 -10.09 -29.16
N LYS A 3 -50.05 -11.25 -28.62
CA LYS A 3 -49.30 -11.95 -27.53
C LYS A 3 -47.96 -12.56 -27.97
N GLN A 4 -47.80 -12.87 -29.25
CA GLN A 4 -46.58 -13.49 -29.80
C GLN A 4 -45.46 -12.46 -30.00
N SER A 5 -45.81 -11.22 -30.37
CA SER A 5 -44.83 -10.13 -30.55
C SER A 5 -44.29 -9.59 -29.21
N SER A 6 -45.08 -9.62 -28.14
CA SER A 6 -44.62 -9.24 -26.80
C SER A 6 -43.62 -10.24 -26.21
N LEU A 7 -43.78 -11.54 -26.47
CA LEU A 7 -42.84 -12.56 -26.00
C LEU A 7 -41.47 -12.42 -26.68
N VAL A 8 -41.45 -12.20 -28.00
CA VAL A 8 -40.20 -11.96 -28.75
C VAL A 8 -39.49 -10.69 -28.27
N LYS A 9 -40.23 -9.60 -28.08
CA LYS A 9 -39.67 -8.34 -27.53
C LYS A 9 -39.05 -8.55 -26.15
N ASN A 10 -39.73 -9.27 -25.26
CA ASN A 10 -39.20 -9.58 -23.93
C ASN A 10 -37.94 -10.45 -23.99
N SER A 11 -37.85 -11.40 -24.92
CA SER A 11 -36.64 -12.22 -25.12
C SER A 11 -35.44 -11.40 -25.62
N PHE A 12 -35.67 -10.42 -26.51
CA PHE A 12 -34.61 -9.51 -26.94
C PHE A 12 -34.13 -8.59 -25.80
N THR A 13 -35.06 -8.04 -25.02
CA THR A 13 -34.71 -7.22 -23.85
C THR A 13 -33.93 -8.02 -22.79
N LEU A 14 -34.29 -9.29 -22.56
CA LEU A 14 -33.54 -10.17 -21.66
C LEU A 14 -32.10 -10.42 -22.16
N PHE A 15 -31.94 -10.66 -23.46
CA PHE A 15 -30.62 -10.82 -24.08
C PHE A 15 -29.75 -9.56 -23.94
N GLU A 16 -30.31 -8.38 -24.22
CA GLU A 16 -29.61 -7.10 -24.05
C GLU A 16 -29.20 -6.86 -22.59
N THR A 17 -30.05 -7.26 -21.64
CA THR A 17 -29.77 -7.16 -20.20
C THR A 17 -28.60 -8.07 -19.80
N LEU A 18 -28.61 -9.32 -20.25
CA LEU A 18 -27.53 -10.29 -20.03
C LEU A 18 -26.21 -9.81 -20.65
N LEU A 19 -26.25 -9.28 -21.86
CA LEU A 19 -25.08 -8.75 -22.55
C LEU A 19 -24.51 -7.53 -21.79
N SER A 20 -25.38 -6.63 -21.33
CA SER A 20 -24.98 -5.45 -20.56
C SER A 20 -24.34 -5.81 -19.22
N LEU A 21 -24.93 -6.77 -18.50
CA LEU A 21 -24.37 -7.31 -17.25
C LEU A 21 -23.00 -7.98 -17.48
N THR A 22 -22.85 -8.70 -18.59
CA THR A 22 -21.60 -9.37 -18.93
C THR A 22 -20.49 -8.35 -19.22
N LEU A 23 -20.79 -7.32 -20.03
CA LEU A 23 -19.85 -6.24 -20.30
C LEU A 23 -19.47 -5.49 -19.02
N LEU A 24 -20.44 -5.21 -18.15
CA LEU A 24 -20.20 -4.56 -16.86
C LEU A 24 -19.27 -5.40 -15.97
N ALA A 25 -19.49 -6.71 -15.89
CA ALA A 25 -18.64 -7.62 -15.12
C ALA A 25 -17.19 -7.65 -15.63
N ILE A 26 -16.99 -7.61 -16.96
CA ILE A 26 -15.68 -7.53 -17.59
C ILE A 26 -14.98 -6.22 -17.21
N VAL A 27 -15.69 -5.08 -17.32
CA VAL A 27 -15.15 -3.76 -16.99
C VAL A 27 -14.73 -3.70 -15.52
N ILE A 28 -15.60 -4.17 -14.60
CA ILE A 28 -15.28 -4.20 -13.16
C ILE A 28 -14.05 -5.08 -12.89
N SER A 29 -13.96 -6.25 -13.52
CA SER A 29 -12.83 -7.17 -13.33
C SER A 29 -11.51 -6.56 -13.82
N LEU A 30 -11.54 -5.85 -14.96
CA LEU A 30 -10.37 -5.13 -15.49
C LEU A 30 -9.95 -3.98 -14.58
N VAL A 31 -10.90 -3.16 -14.12
CA VAL A 31 -10.62 -2.04 -13.20
C VAL A 31 -10.05 -2.56 -11.88
N TYR A 32 -10.61 -3.63 -11.33
CA TYR A 32 -10.12 -4.24 -10.11
C TYR A 32 -8.67 -4.74 -10.27
N LYS A 33 -8.40 -5.46 -11.36
CA LYS A 33 -7.04 -5.95 -11.65
C LYS A 33 -6.05 -4.80 -11.85
N LEU A 34 -6.44 -3.74 -12.57
CA LEU A 34 -5.56 -2.60 -12.81
C LEU A 34 -5.29 -1.77 -11.53
N THR A 35 -6.28 -1.64 -10.66
CA THR A 35 -6.19 -0.80 -9.46
C THR A 35 -5.48 -1.51 -8.30
N TYR A 36 -5.65 -2.83 -8.17
CA TYR A 36 -5.29 -3.54 -6.93
C TYR A 36 -4.26 -4.66 -7.08
N TYR A 37 -3.88 -5.08 -8.30
CA TYR A 37 -3.22 -6.38 -8.45
C TYR A 37 -1.71 -6.43 -8.14
N ASP A 38 -0.93 -5.33 -8.13
CA ASP A 38 0.53 -5.49 -7.95
C ASP A 38 1.29 -4.42 -7.15
N SER A 39 0.97 -3.13 -7.24
CA SER A 39 1.92 -2.09 -6.79
C SER A 39 1.71 -1.59 -5.36
N PHE A 40 0.46 -1.49 -4.89
CA PHE A 40 0.18 -0.86 -3.59
C PHE A 40 0.19 -1.84 -2.43
N THR A 41 -0.23 -3.09 -2.65
CA THR A 41 -0.38 -4.10 -1.60
C THR A 41 0.97 -4.52 -1.04
N THR A 42 1.93 -4.84 -1.92
CA THR A 42 3.27 -5.30 -1.52
C THR A 42 4.09 -4.20 -0.84
N LEU A 43 4.03 -2.98 -1.36
CA LEU A 43 4.72 -1.83 -0.75
C LEU A 43 4.09 -1.46 0.59
N PHE A 44 2.76 -1.45 0.68
CA PHE A 44 2.05 -1.17 1.94
C PHE A 44 2.36 -2.24 3.00
N GLU A 45 2.31 -3.51 2.64
CA GLU A 45 2.71 -4.62 3.53
C GLU A 45 4.16 -4.47 4.00
N THR A 46 5.06 -4.12 3.09
CA THR A 46 6.48 -3.87 3.42
C THR A 46 6.63 -2.71 4.40
N LEU A 47 5.99 -1.57 4.12
CA LEU A 47 6.02 -0.39 4.99
C LEU A 47 5.40 -0.69 6.36
N ASN A 48 4.29 -1.42 6.40
CA ASN A 48 3.64 -1.84 7.64
C ASN A 48 4.54 -2.77 8.47
N ASN A 49 5.25 -3.70 7.84
CA ASN A 49 6.21 -4.56 8.54
C ASN A 49 7.40 -3.76 9.10
N ILE A 50 7.89 -2.77 8.34
CA ILE A 50 8.96 -1.88 8.79
C ILE A 50 8.50 -1.03 9.99
N GLU A 51 7.30 -0.45 9.90
CA GLU A 51 6.69 0.35 10.97
C GLU A 51 6.53 -0.48 12.25
N ASN A 52 5.96 -1.68 12.14
CA ASN A 52 5.87 -2.63 13.26
C ASN A 52 7.24 -2.97 13.86
N SER A 53 8.28 -3.15 13.04
CA SER A 53 9.64 -3.42 13.51
C SER A 53 10.22 -2.25 14.33
N PHE A 54 9.98 -1.00 13.87
CA PHE A 54 10.36 0.20 14.60
C PHE A 54 9.58 0.43 15.89
N THR A 55 8.29 0.06 15.92
CA THR A 55 7.40 0.18 17.07
C THR A 55 7.73 -0.86 18.14
N LEU A 56 7.91 -2.13 17.74
CA LEU A 56 8.23 -3.23 18.64
C LEU A 56 9.71 -3.31 19.03
N LYS A 57 10.57 -2.47 18.42
CA LYS A 57 12.03 -2.50 18.56
C LYS A 57 12.64 -3.89 18.27
N LYS A 58 12.03 -4.62 17.35
CA LYS A 58 12.48 -5.94 16.88
C LYS A 58 13.08 -5.78 15.50
N TYR A 59 14.40 -5.75 15.45
CA TYR A 59 15.14 -5.46 14.23
C TYR A 59 15.69 -6.77 13.64
N ASP A 60 15.33 -7.05 12.38
CA ASP A 60 15.85 -8.18 11.64
C ASP A 60 17.19 -7.85 10.93
N LYS A 61 17.67 -8.76 10.08
CA LYS A 61 18.94 -8.64 9.34
C LYS A 61 19.03 -7.42 8.40
N ASN A 62 17.91 -6.81 8.02
CA ASN A 62 17.89 -5.65 7.12
C ASN A 62 18.07 -4.33 7.86
N PHE A 63 18.17 -4.39 9.19
CA PHE A 63 18.41 -3.23 10.04
C PHE A 63 19.87 -3.17 10.48
N THR A 64 20.43 -1.97 10.43
CA THR A 64 21.75 -1.65 11.00
C THR A 64 21.56 -0.66 12.13
N ILE A 65 22.13 -0.98 13.29
CA ILE A 65 22.09 -0.11 14.46
C ILE A 65 23.48 0.49 14.65
N LYS A 66 23.55 1.81 14.81
CA LYS A 66 24.78 2.56 15.06
C LYS A 66 24.57 3.54 16.21
N GLU A 67 25.62 3.81 16.95
CA GLU A 67 25.62 4.95 17.88
C GLU A 67 26.17 6.17 17.14
N GLU A 68 25.49 7.31 17.30
CA GLU A 68 25.89 8.57 16.70
C GLU A 68 25.68 9.68 17.72
N ASN A 69 26.57 10.67 17.72
CA ASN A 69 26.40 11.87 18.53
C ASN A 69 25.82 12.96 17.64
N LEU A 70 24.60 13.41 17.95
CA LEU A 70 23.95 14.49 17.23
C LEU A 70 24.21 15.82 17.93
N GLU A 71 24.64 16.80 17.15
CA GLU A 71 24.70 18.18 17.61
C GLU A 71 23.33 18.85 17.43
N VAL A 72 22.72 19.26 18.54
CA VAL A 72 21.45 19.98 18.55
C VAL A 72 21.75 21.44 18.87
N ILE A 73 21.42 22.32 17.93
CA ILE A 73 21.60 23.76 18.05
C ILE A 73 20.26 24.38 18.42
N THR A 74 20.16 24.99 19.61
CA THR A 74 18.98 25.73 20.07
C THR A 74 19.38 27.08 20.62
N ASN A 75 18.81 28.15 20.07
CA ASN A 75 18.94 29.56 20.50
C ASN A 75 20.28 29.89 21.16
N ASN A 76 21.35 29.87 20.35
CA ASN A 76 22.73 30.23 20.68
C ASN A 76 23.51 29.24 21.56
N SER A 77 23.00 28.03 21.79
CA SER A 77 23.74 26.95 22.45
C SER A 77 23.77 25.69 21.58
N SER A 78 24.92 25.01 21.59
CA SER A 78 25.08 23.68 21.00
C SER A 78 25.12 22.65 22.12
N LYS A 79 24.37 21.55 21.95
CA LYS A 79 24.38 20.40 22.84
C LYS A 79 24.58 19.14 22.03
N THR A 80 25.56 18.33 22.43
CA THR A 80 25.76 17.01 21.84
C THR A 80 24.92 15.98 22.59
N ILE A 81 24.12 15.21 21.87
CA ILE A 81 23.28 14.13 22.41
C ILE A 81 23.72 12.81 21.78
N SER A 82 24.08 11.84 22.61
CA SER A 82 24.36 10.48 22.14
C SER A 82 23.04 9.76 21.86
N VAL A 83 22.85 9.32 20.62
CA VAL A 83 21.63 8.64 20.18
C VAL A 83 21.97 7.31 19.51
N LYS A 84 20.98 6.43 19.50
CA LYS A 84 21.00 5.20 18.72
C LYS A 84 20.32 5.45 17.39
N LYS A 85 21.05 5.31 16.29
CA LYS A 85 20.53 5.38 14.92
C LYS A 85 20.22 3.99 14.42
N VAL A 86 18.95 3.75 14.14
CA VAL A 86 18.47 2.52 13.51
C VAL A 86 18.19 2.79 12.04
N ILE A 87 18.85 2.06 11.16
CA ILE A 87 18.81 2.25 9.70
C ILE A 87 18.20 0.99 9.09
N TYR A 88 17.13 1.15 8.32
CA TYR A 88 16.59 0.10 7.46
C TYR A 88 16.99 0.39 6.02
N LYS A 89 17.51 -0.61 5.31
CA LYS A 89 17.84 -0.48 3.90
C LYS A 89 17.51 -1.76 3.13
N ASP A 90 16.68 -1.62 2.12
CA ASP A 90 16.47 -2.62 1.07
C ASP A 90 16.56 -1.94 -0.32
N LYS A 91 16.39 -2.70 -1.41
CA LYS A 91 16.54 -2.25 -2.80
C LYS A 91 15.80 -0.94 -3.13
N ASN A 92 14.64 -0.72 -2.52
CA ASN A 92 13.76 0.41 -2.85
C ASN A 92 13.53 1.40 -1.69
N ILE A 93 13.93 1.06 -0.46
CA ILE A 93 13.55 1.81 0.74
C ILE A 93 14.78 2.03 1.61
N LEU A 94 15.02 3.30 1.96
CA LEU A 94 16.01 3.71 2.94
C LEU A 94 15.32 4.54 4.03
N LEU A 95 15.35 4.05 5.27
CA LEU A 95 14.75 4.71 6.42
C LEU A 95 15.75 4.78 7.57
N TYR A 96 15.68 5.85 8.35
CA TYR A 96 16.48 6.03 9.55
C TYR A 96 15.62 6.59 10.68
N LYS A 97 15.80 6.03 11.89
CA LYS A 97 15.17 6.49 13.12
C LYS A 97 16.26 6.74 14.15
N TYR A 98 16.22 7.91 14.77
CA TYR A 98 17.06 8.23 15.93
C TYR A 98 16.25 7.95 17.19
N GLU A 99 16.78 7.10 18.05
CA GLU A 99 16.22 6.81 19.36
C GLU A 99 17.16 7.36 20.44
N PRO A 100 16.64 8.00 21.50
CA PRO A 100 17.45 8.31 22.66
C PRO A 100 18.01 7.00 23.25
N LYS A 101 19.23 7.06 23.79
CA LYS A 101 19.79 5.95 24.57
C LYS A 101 18.93 5.66 25.80
#